data_AF-A0A0W1AGJ1-F1
#
_entry.id   AF-A0A0W1AGJ1-F1
#
_cell.length_a   1.000
_cell.length_b   1.000
_cell.length_c   1.000
_cell.angle_alpha   90.00
_cell.angle_beta   90.00
_cell.angle_gamma   90.00
#
_symmetry.space_group_name_H-M   'P 1'
#
loop_
_entity.id
_entity.type
_entity.pdbx_description
1 polymer ?
#
loop_
_entity_poly.entity_id
_entity_poly.type
_entity_poly.pdbx_seq_one_letter_code
_entity_poly.pdbx_strand_id
1 'polypeptide(L)'
;MKATNEINRNSHLQHILTTLEELIIISKKTAAPSDNCFQYIGTIVDNTIGLLTAPANSLDGGNRRISFNDDNNWVSLMQAVHRSFLSSIQTSVERALAESCKIIEIKSKKKINSLLKELDGKLTNKQIKLIESLAPKKPSFDDYLEASLKNISSMAEDRKKIWRKYFKCLSILRNKVSHSDCSLSTIERESLVQNGFASLVNGNELQFNSRLYSQICDYVIQFFQELGHTLKH
;
A
#
# COMPACT_ATOMS: atom_id res chain seq x y z
N MET A 1 -4.77 33.93 -20.55
CA MET A 1 -4.60 33.73 -19.10
C MET A 1 -5.23 32.40 -18.74
N LYS A 2 -4.43 31.39 -18.34
CA LYS A 2 -4.98 30.16 -17.75
C LYS A 2 -5.53 30.56 -16.38
N ALA A 3 -6.81 30.31 -16.12
CA ALA A 3 -7.35 30.43 -14.77
C ALA A 3 -6.51 29.49 -13.87
N THR A 4 -5.77 30.06 -12.93
CA THR A 4 -5.24 29.31 -11.80
C THR A 4 -6.45 28.78 -11.06
N ASN A 5 -6.69 27.47 -11.15
CA ASN A 5 -7.68 26.79 -10.31
C ASN A 5 -7.23 26.95 -8.86
N GLU A 6 -7.69 28.01 -8.22
CA GLU A 6 -7.38 28.32 -6.84
C GLU A 6 -7.86 27.15 -5.97
N ILE A 7 -6.95 26.57 -5.18
CA ILE A 7 -7.26 25.42 -4.34
C ILE A 7 -8.35 25.82 -3.34
N ASN A 8 -9.49 25.13 -3.35
CA ASN A 8 -10.55 25.37 -2.37
C ASN A 8 -10.15 24.79 -1.00
N ARG A 9 -9.39 25.59 -0.25
CA ARG A 9 -8.79 25.24 1.04
C ARG A 9 -9.82 24.77 2.08
N ASN A 10 -11.00 25.38 2.12
CA ASN A 10 -12.07 24.97 3.04
C ASN A 10 -12.57 23.56 2.73
N SER A 11 -12.78 23.24 1.45
CA SER A 11 -13.15 21.89 1.01
C SER A 11 -12.07 20.86 1.36
N HIS A 12 -10.80 21.20 1.11
CA HIS A 12 -9.67 20.34 1.49
C HIS A 12 -9.58 20.10 3.00
N LEU A 13 -9.76 21.15 3.82
CA LEU A 13 -9.76 21.03 5.27
C LEU A 13 -10.87 20.08 5.74
N GLN A 14 -12.10 20.26 5.26
CA GLN A 14 -13.22 19.38 5.61
C GLN A 14 -12.95 17.93 5.22
N HIS A 15 -12.40 17.67 4.03
CA HIS A 15 -12.02 16.32 3.62
C HIS A 15 -10.95 15.70 4.53
N ILE A 16 -9.95 16.48 4.94
CA ILE A 16 -8.91 16.00 5.86
C ILE A 16 -9.53 15.70 7.23
N LEU A 17 -10.38 16.57 7.77
CA LEU A 17 -11.04 16.36 9.06
C LEU A 17 -11.89 15.09 9.06
N THR A 18 -12.73 14.89 8.04
CA THR A 18 -13.49 13.63 7.89
C THR A 18 -12.56 12.43 7.81
N THR A 19 -11.46 12.53 7.05
CA THR A 19 -10.49 11.43 6.94
C THR A 19 -9.86 11.13 8.31
N LEU A 20 -9.53 12.14 9.10
CA LEU A 20 -8.96 11.96 10.44
C LEU A 20 -9.93 11.22 11.37
N GLU A 21 -11.22 11.57 11.34
CA GLU A 21 -12.26 10.88 12.12
C GLU A 21 -12.37 9.40 11.73
N GLU A 22 -12.40 9.10 10.42
CA GLU A 22 -12.42 7.73 9.89
C GLU A 22 -11.18 6.94 10.32
N LEU A 23 -9.99 7.55 10.21
CA LEU A 23 -8.72 6.94 10.60
C LEU A 23 -8.65 6.69 12.12
N ILE A 24 -9.18 7.58 12.96
CA ILE A 24 -9.25 7.35 14.42
C ILE A 24 -10.09 6.11 14.75
N ILE A 25 -11.19 5.89 14.03
CA ILE A 25 -12.02 4.69 14.20
C ILE A 25 -11.22 3.43 13.81
N ILE A 26 -10.48 3.48 12.71
CA ILE A 26 -9.65 2.36 12.24
C ILE A 26 -8.51 2.07 13.22
N SER A 27 -7.82 3.10 13.72
CA SER A 27 -6.74 2.96 14.72
C SER A 27 -7.22 2.20 15.95
N LYS A 28 -8.38 2.59 16.50
CA LYS A 28 -9.00 1.89 17.65
C LYS A 28 -9.31 0.42 17.36
N LYS A 29 -9.84 0.10 16.17
CA LYS A 29 -10.17 -1.28 15.79
C LYS A 29 -8.93 -2.16 15.62
N THR A 30 -7.83 -1.57 15.15
CA THR A 30 -6.61 -2.29 14.78
C THR A 30 -5.61 -2.42 15.93
N ALA A 31 -5.84 -1.74 17.05
CA ALA A 31 -5.04 -1.83 18.26
C ALA A 31 -5.05 -3.23 18.89
N ALA A 32 -4.11 -3.47 19.81
CA ALA A 32 -4.11 -4.66 20.66
C ALA A 32 -5.45 -4.77 21.41
N PRO A 33 -6.05 -5.97 21.53
CA PRO A 33 -5.44 -7.29 21.33
C PRO A 33 -5.64 -7.93 19.93
N SER A 34 -5.97 -7.16 18.90
CA SER A 34 -6.11 -7.67 17.51
C SER A 34 -4.86 -8.36 16.99
N ASP A 35 -4.98 -9.23 15.98
CA ASP A 35 -3.82 -9.90 15.38
C ASP A 35 -2.79 -8.89 14.83
N ASN A 36 -1.50 -9.27 14.83
CA ASN A 36 -0.39 -8.39 14.45
C ASN A 36 -0.55 -7.76 13.05
N CYS A 37 -1.17 -8.47 12.10
CA CYS A 37 -1.43 -7.95 10.77
C CYS A 37 -2.31 -6.68 10.81
N PHE A 38 -3.29 -6.63 11.71
CA PHE A 38 -4.11 -5.45 11.94
C PHE A 38 -3.33 -4.38 12.68
N GLN A 39 -2.55 -4.74 13.71
CA GLN A 39 -1.72 -3.78 14.43
C GLN A 39 -0.74 -3.04 13.53
N TYR A 40 -0.18 -3.70 12.50
CA TYR A 40 0.65 -3.03 11.50
C TYR A 40 -0.11 -1.97 10.69
N ILE A 41 -1.39 -2.22 10.39
CA ILE A 41 -2.27 -1.22 9.76
C ILE A 41 -2.51 -0.07 10.73
N GLY A 42 -2.78 -0.35 12.01
CA GLY A 42 -2.96 0.65 13.06
C GLY A 42 -1.78 1.61 13.16
N THR A 43 -0.55 1.11 13.15
CA THR A 43 0.67 1.95 13.15
C THR A 43 0.73 2.89 11.94
N ILE A 44 0.32 2.43 10.75
CA ILE A 44 0.29 3.28 9.55
C ILE A 44 -0.77 4.36 9.68
N VAL A 45 -1.94 3.98 10.20
CA VAL A 45 -3.06 4.89 10.43
C VAL A 45 -2.64 6.00 11.39
N ASP A 46 -2.01 5.66 12.51
CA ASP A 46 -1.48 6.65 13.48
C ASP A 46 -0.45 7.59 12.86
N ASN A 47 0.49 7.04 12.07
CA ASN A 47 1.46 7.86 11.33
C ASN A 47 0.78 8.79 10.33
N THR A 48 -0.26 8.31 9.65
CA THR A 48 -1.01 9.07 8.64
C THR A 48 -1.84 10.16 9.28
N ILE A 49 -2.46 9.90 10.44
CA ILE A 49 -3.09 10.92 11.28
C ILE A 49 -2.08 12.02 11.60
N GLY A 50 -0.91 11.66 12.13
CA GLY A 50 0.17 12.59 12.43
C GLY A 50 0.56 13.45 11.22
N LEU A 51 0.76 12.83 10.05
CA LEU A 51 1.12 13.53 8.82
C LEU A 51 -0.01 14.41 8.26
N LEU A 52 -1.28 14.02 8.43
CA LEU A 52 -2.44 14.82 8.04
C LEU A 52 -2.74 15.97 9.00
N THR A 53 -2.25 15.91 10.24
CA THR A 53 -2.38 17.07 11.14
C THR A 53 -1.67 18.28 10.56
N ALA A 54 -0.48 18.15 9.97
CA ALA A 54 0.28 19.26 9.38
C ALA A 54 -0.46 20.03 8.26
N PRO A 55 -1.04 19.39 7.22
CA PRO A 55 -1.86 20.07 6.24
C PRO A 55 -3.15 20.65 6.82
N ALA A 56 -3.90 19.93 7.65
CA ALA A 56 -5.12 20.47 8.29
C ALA A 56 -4.82 21.74 9.09
N ASN A 57 -3.76 21.66 9.87
CA ASN A 57 -3.18 22.75 10.62
C ASN A 57 -2.87 23.95 9.72
N SER A 58 -2.19 23.74 8.58
CA SER A 58 -1.86 24.87 7.71
C SER A 58 -3.07 25.58 7.09
N LEU A 59 -4.23 24.90 7.04
CA LEU A 59 -5.46 25.43 6.46
C LEU A 59 -6.39 26.09 7.50
N ASP A 60 -6.22 25.82 8.79
CA ASP A 60 -7.11 26.33 9.85
C ASP A 60 -6.83 27.77 10.28
N GLY A 61 -5.82 28.41 9.69
CA GLY A 61 -5.47 29.82 9.97
C GLY A 61 -4.92 30.07 11.38
N GLY A 62 -4.58 29.03 12.14
CA GLY A 62 -3.94 29.17 13.45
C GLY A 62 -2.58 29.87 13.38
N ASN A 63 -2.10 30.42 14.50
CA ASN A 63 -0.79 31.09 14.64
C ASN A 63 0.38 30.12 14.32
N ARG A 64 0.71 29.97 13.04
CA ARG A 64 1.63 28.94 12.55
C ARG A 64 2.81 29.55 11.80
N ARG A 65 3.99 28.97 12.02
CA ARG A 65 5.25 29.40 11.39
C ARG A 65 5.41 28.92 9.94
N ILE A 66 4.59 27.97 9.48
CA ILE A 66 4.63 27.42 8.12
C ILE A 66 3.23 27.51 7.52
N SER A 67 3.09 28.34 6.48
CA SER A 67 1.87 28.47 5.69
C SER A 67 2.12 27.94 4.28
N PHE A 68 1.33 26.97 3.82
CA PHE A 68 1.38 26.46 2.43
C PHE A 68 0.51 27.33 1.52
N ASN A 69 0.77 28.64 1.53
CA ASN A 69 0.00 29.61 0.75
C ASN A 69 0.25 29.53 -0.76
N ASP A 70 1.35 28.90 -1.16
CA ASP A 70 1.67 28.58 -2.55
C ASP A 70 1.14 27.18 -2.89
N ASP A 71 0.39 27.08 -4.00
CA ASP A 71 -0.26 25.85 -4.43
C ASP A 71 0.74 24.72 -4.73
N ASN A 72 1.95 25.02 -5.21
CA ASN A 72 2.98 24.01 -5.46
C ASN A 72 3.54 23.45 -4.16
N ASN A 73 3.70 24.30 -3.13
CA ASN A 73 4.10 23.85 -1.80
C ASN A 73 3.03 22.96 -1.17
N TRP A 74 1.74 23.30 -1.35
CA TRP A 74 0.63 22.46 -0.93
C TRP A 74 0.62 21.10 -1.64
N VAL A 75 0.74 21.10 -2.97
CA VAL A 75 0.81 19.87 -3.77
C VAL A 75 1.99 19.00 -3.32
N SER A 76 3.16 19.60 -3.09
CA SER A 76 4.36 18.88 -2.62
C SER A 76 4.16 18.26 -1.23
N LEU A 77 3.53 18.98 -0.30
CA LEU A 77 3.17 18.46 1.01
C LEU A 77 2.25 17.25 0.89
N MET A 78 1.15 17.37 0.15
CA MET A 78 0.19 16.29 -0.02
C MET A 78 0.82 15.09 -0.73
N GLN A 79 1.66 15.30 -1.74
CA GLN A 79 2.44 14.23 -2.37
C GLN A 79 3.31 13.46 -1.36
N ALA A 80 3.96 14.16 -0.42
CA ALA A 80 4.74 13.52 0.64
C ALA A 80 3.85 12.67 1.57
N VAL A 81 2.67 13.16 1.94
CA VAL A 81 1.70 12.40 2.75
C VAL A 81 1.22 11.15 1.99
N HIS A 82 0.81 11.28 0.72
CA HIS A 82 0.41 10.14 -0.11
C HIS A 82 1.53 9.10 -0.25
N ARG A 83 2.77 9.55 -0.45
CA ARG A 83 3.93 8.67 -0.62
C ARG A 83 4.22 7.88 0.64
N SER A 84 4.16 8.56 1.80
CA SER A 84 4.36 7.93 3.09
C SER A 84 3.29 6.87 3.36
N PHE A 85 2.01 7.20 3.15
CA PHE A 85 0.91 6.25 3.33
C PHE A 85 1.04 5.03 2.42
N LEU A 86 1.13 5.23 1.09
CA LEU A 86 1.12 4.14 0.11
C LEU A 86 2.34 3.22 0.23
N SER A 87 3.51 3.77 0.55
CA SER A 87 4.70 2.95 0.81
C SER A 87 4.52 2.16 2.10
N SER A 88 4.05 2.81 3.17
CA SER A 88 3.93 2.17 4.48
C SER A 88 2.89 1.04 4.45
N ILE A 89 1.72 1.26 3.84
CA ILE A 89 0.67 0.22 3.75
C ILE A 89 1.16 -0.99 2.95
N GLN A 90 1.86 -0.79 1.84
CA GLN A 90 2.38 -1.92 1.07
C GLN A 90 3.42 -2.71 1.87
N THR A 91 4.34 -2.03 2.55
CA THR A 91 5.35 -2.68 3.41
C THR A 91 4.72 -3.44 4.58
N SER A 92 3.71 -2.88 5.25
CA SER A 92 3.03 -3.57 6.35
C SER A 92 2.24 -4.79 5.88
N VAL A 93 1.56 -4.69 4.73
CA VAL A 93 0.86 -5.85 4.15
C VAL A 93 1.87 -6.94 3.79
N GLU A 94 2.99 -6.58 3.14
CA GLU A 94 4.06 -7.53 2.82
C GLU A 94 4.57 -8.23 4.09
N ARG A 95 4.82 -7.45 5.15
CA ARG A 95 5.29 -7.97 6.44
C ARG A 95 4.30 -8.95 7.05
N ALA A 96 3.01 -8.60 7.09
CA ALA A 96 1.95 -9.46 7.59
C ALA A 96 1.84 -10.76 6.78
N LEU A 97 1.86 -10.67 5.44
CA LEU A 97 1.82 -11.84 4.56
C LEU A 97 3.04 -12.75 4.78
N ALA A 98 4.24 -12.17 4.90
CA ALA A 98 5.47 -12.91 5.16
C ALA A 98 5.41 -13.68 6.49
N GLU A 99 4.86 -13.07 7.54
CA GLU A 99 4.68 -13.72 8.84
C GLU A 99 3.67 -14.87 8.81
N SER A 100 2.60 -14.74 8.01
CA SER A 100 1.65 -15.82 7.74
C SER A 100 2.25 -16.92 6.86
N CYS A 101 3.31 -16.62 6.11
CA CYS A 101 3.89 -17.48 5.08
C CYS A 101 5.27 -18.08 5.43
N LYS A 102 5.55 -18.38 6.70
CA LYS A 102 6.84 -18.98 7.17
C LYS A 102 7.37 -20.16 6.32
N ILE A 103 6.49 -20.84 5.59
CA ILE A 103 6.79 -21.99 4.72
C ILE A 103 7.45 -21.60 3.37
N ILE A 104 7.21 -20.39 2.83
CA ILE A 104 7.71 -20.02 1.49
C ILE A 104 9.23 -19.83 1.48
N GLU A 105 9.79 -19.13 2.48
CA GLU A 105 11.24 -18.91 2.55
C GLU A 105 12.00 -20.26 2.59
N ILE A 106 11.42 -21.25 3.27
CA ILE A 106 11.95 -22.61 3.35
C ILE A 106 11.87 -23.30 1.98
N LYS A 107 10.75 -23.18 1.25
CA LYS A 107 10.58 -23.80 -0.08
C LYS A 107 11.47 -23.17 -1.15
N SER A 108 11.63 -21.85 -1.16
CA SER A 108 12.51 -21.15 -2.12
C SER A 108 13.98 -21.57 -1.95
N LYS A 109 14.48 -21.58 -0.71
CA LYS A 109 15.84 -22.07 -0.39
C LYS A 109 16.01 -23.55 -0.73
N LYS A 110 15.00 -24.40 -0.47
CA LYS A 110 15.05 -25.82 -0.83
C LYS A 110 15.11 -26.05 -2.34
N LYS A 111 14.39 -25.26 -3.15
CA LYS A 111 14.39 -25.37 -4.62
C LYS A 111 15.72 -24.96 -5.23
N ILE A 112 16.34 -23.90 -4.73
CA ILE A 112 17.70 -23.51 -5.15
C ILE A 112 18.69 -24.62 -4.77
N ASN A 113 18.61 -25.12 -3.54
CA ASN A 113 19.48 -26.21 -3.10
C ASN A 113 19.26 -27.52 -3.88
N SER A 114 18.04 -27.82 -4.32
CA SER A 114 17.78 -28.99 -5.16
C SER A 114 18.31 -28.81 -6.58
N LEU A 115 18.14 -27.63 -7.19
CA LEU A 115 18.70 -27.32 -8.50
C LEU A 115 20.24 -27.34 -8.47
N LEU A 116 20.85 -26.84 -7.40
CA LEU A 116 22.31 -26.92 -7.21
C LEU A 116 22.78 -28.36 -7.03
N LYS A 117 22.01 -29.22 -6.35
CA LYS A 117 22.29 -30.67 -6.24
C LYS A 117 22.13 -31.43 -7.55
N GLU A 118 21.19 -31.03 -8.41
CA GLU A 118 21.05 -31.62 -9.76
C GLU A 118 22.20 -31.24 -10.70
N LEU A 119 22.88 -30.14 -10.39
CA LEU A 119 24.04 -29.63 -11.12
C LEU A 119 25.38 -30.05 -10.48
N ASP A 120 25.33 -30.85 -9.43
CA ASP A 120 26.49 -31.23 -8.62
C ASP A 120 27.51 -32.01 -9.48
N GLY A 121 28.77 -31.57 -9.43
CA GLY A 121 29.87 -32.06 -10.28
C GLY A 121 30.10 -31.32 -11.61
N LYS A 122 29.21 -30.41 -12.05
CA LYS A 122 29.38 -29.64 -13.31
C LYS A 122 29.71 -28.16 -13.13
N LEU A 123 29.57 -27.63 -11.92
CA LEU A 123 29.75 -26.21 -11.63
C LEU A 123 30.93 -25.97 -10.70
N THR A 124 31.73 -24.97 -11.02
CA THR A 124 32.75 -24.44 -10.11
C THR A 124 32.11 -23.66 -8.96
N ASN A 125 32.81 -23.56 -7.82
CA ASN A 125 32.37 -22.73 -6.69
C ASN A 125 32.09 -21.26 -7.06
N LYS A 126 32.78 -20.71 -8.08
CA LYS A 126 32.51 -19.36 -8.60
C LYS A 126 31.14 -19.30 -9.30
N GLN A 127 30.79 -20.31 -10.08
CA GLN A 127 29.50 -20.38 -10.77
C GLN A 127 28.34 -20.60 -9.79
N ILE A 128 28.54 -21.41 -8.75
CA ILE A 128 27.55 -21.59 -7.68
C ILE A 128 27.27 -20.25 -6.98
N LYS A 129 28.31 -19.53 -6.56
CA LYS A 129 28.16 -18.19 -5.95
C LYS A 129 27.49 -17.18 -6.88
N LEU A 130 27.78 -17.24 -8.17
CA LEU A 130 27.13 -16.39 -9.17
C LEU A 130 25.63 -16.73 -9.27
N ILE A 131 25.27 -18.01 -9.35
CA ILE A 131 23.86 -18.46 -9.38
C ILE A 131 23.13 -18.04 -8.10
N GLU A 132 23.72 -18.24 -6.92
CA GLU A 132 23.16 -17.77 -5.64
C GLU A 132 23.01 -16.25 -5.60
N SER A 133 23.91 -15.50 -6.24
CA SER A 133 23.82 -14.03 -6.34
C SER A 133 22.75 -13.55 -7.34
N LEU A 134 22.44 -14.36 -8.35
CA LEU A 134 21.43 -14.08 -9.36
C LEU A 134 20.02 -14.53 -8.91
N ALA A 135 19.94 -15.48 -7.98
CA ALA A 135 18.67 -15.87 -7.38
C ALA A 135 18.09 -14.70 -6.54
N PRO A 136 16.79 -14.44 -6.62
CA PRO A 136 16.17 -13.41 -5.79
C PRO A 136 16.38 -13.76 -4.31
N LYS A 137 17.16 -12.92 -3.62
CA LYS A 137 17.57 -13.16 -2.22
C LYS A 137 16.39 -13.19 -1.24
N LYS A 138 15.25 -12.63 -1.63
CA LYS A 138 14.01 -12.57 -0.85
C LYS A 138 12.80 -12.78 -1.77
N PRO A 139 11.75 -13.51 -1.33
CA PRO A 139 10.47 -13.52 -2.02
C PRO A 139 9.95 -12.09 -2.21
N SER A 140 9.27 -11.86 -3.33
CA SER A 140 8.58 -10.61 -3.62
C SER A 140 7.22 -10.53 -2.91
N PHE A 141 6.63 -9.34 -2.90
CA PHE A 141 5.24 -9.15 -2.44
C PHE A 141 4.27 -10.13 -3.10
N ASP A 142 4.36 -10.31 -4.42
CA ASP A 142 3.47 -11.20 -5.18
C ASP A 142 3.66 -12.66 -4.79
N ASP A 143 4.88 -13.08 -4.42
CA ASP A 143 5.14 -14.43 -3.92
C ASP A 143 4.41 -14.68 -2.58
N TYR A 144 4.48 -13.72 -1.66
CA TYR A 144 3.79 -13.80 -0.37
C TYR A 144 2.26 -13.75 -0.51
N LEU A 145 1.76 -12.85 -1.36
CA LEU A 145 0.33 -12.74 -1.65
C LEU A 145 -0.17 -14.07 -2.22
N GLU A 146 0.53 -14.62 -3.21
CA GLU A 146 0.03 -15.79 -3.92
C GLU A 146 0.05 -17.05 -3.08
N ALA A 147 1.07 -17.22 -2.24
CA ALA A 147 1.09 -18.31 -1.30
C ALA A 147 0.01 -18.17 -0.22
N SER A 148 -0.24 -16.96 0.28
CA SER A 148 -1.33 -16.72 1.25
C SER A 148 -2.68 -17.11 0.64
N LEU A 149 -2.97 -16.64 -0.57
CA LEU A 149 -4.21 -16.97 -1.30
C LEU A 149 -4.33 -18.47 -1.64
N LYS A 150 -3.23 -19.15 -1.95
CA LYS A 150 -3.22 -20.60 -2.20
C LYS A 150 -3.52 -21.42 -0.96
N ASN A 151 -3.05 -20.98 0.21
CA ASN A 151 -3.21 -21.72 1.46
C ASN A 151 -4.63 -21.66 2.03
N ILE A 152 -5.48 -20.74 1.54
CA ILE A 152 -6.86 -20.60 1.99
C ILE A 152 -7.80 -21.31 1.03
N SER A 153 -8.22 -22.50 1.44
CA SER A 153 -9.15 -23.34 0.67
C SER A 153 -10.60 -22.81 0.69
N SER A 154 -10.99 -22.06 1.71
CA SER A 154 -12.35 -21.53 1.88
C SER A 154 -12.67 -20.35 0.95
N MET A 155 -11.67 -19.67 0.40
CA MET A 155 -11.86 -18.52 -0.48
C MET A 155 -12.04 -18.99 -1.93
N ALA A 156 -13.13 -18.55 -2.58
CA ALA A 156 -13.37 -18.84 -3.99
C ALA A 156 -12.30 -18.23 -4.90
N GLU A 157 -11.95 -18.90 -6.01
CA GLU A 157 -10.91 -18.43 -6.93
C GLU A 157 -11.20 -17.05 -7.53
N ASP A 158 -12.46 -16.74 -7.81
CA ASP A 158 -12.82 -15.41 -8.31
C ASP A 158 -12.60 -14.32 -7.26
N ARG A 159 -12.80 -14.63 -5.96
CA ARG A 159 -12.47 -13.70 -4.87
C ARG A 159 -10.96 -13.50 -4.75
N LYS A 160 -10.16 -14.57 -4.89
CA LYS A 160 -8.69 -14.47 -4.93
C LYS A 160 -8.22 -13.61 -6.11
N LYS A 161 -8.83 -13.73 -7.29
CA LYS A 161 -8.53 -12.87 -8.46
C LYS A 161 -8.80 -11.39 -8.17
N ILE A 162 -9.87 -11.07 -7.45
CA ILE A 162 -10.17 -9.69 -7.02
C ILE A 162 -9.03 -9.15 -6.16
N TRP A 163 -8.57 -9.91 -5.17
CA TRP A 163 -7.46 -9.46 -4.31
C TRP A 163 -6.15 -9.26 -5.06
N ARG A 164 -5.81 -10.16 -5.99
CA ARG A 164 -4.63 -9.98 -6.87
C ARG A 164 -4.71 -8.67 -7.67
N LYS A 165 -5.88 -8.39 -8.27
CA LYS A 165 -6.08 -7.15 -9.04
C LYS A 165 -6.04 -5.91 -8.15
N TYR A 166 -6.62 -5.99 -6.95
CA TYR A 166 -6.60 -4.90 -5.97
C TYR A 166 -5.16 -4.52 -5.58
N PHE A 167 -4.34 -5.49 -5.16
CA PHE A 167 -2.95 -5.20 -4.76
C PHE A 167 -2.05 -4.79 -5.93
N LYS A 168 -2.34 -5.28 -7.15
CA LYS A 168 -1.70 -4.77 -8.36
C LYS A 168 -2.01 -3.29 -8.57
N CYS A 169 -3.28 -2.89 -8.39
CA CYS A 169 -3.68 -1.48 -8.47
C CYS A 169 -3.01 -0.63 -7.38
N LEU A 170 -2.92 -1.14 -6.15
CA LEU A 170 -2.22 -0.45 -5.06
C LEU A 170 -0.73 -0.22 -5.40
N SER A 171 -0.09 -1.19 -6.05
CA SER A 171 1.29 -1.04 -6.52
C SER A 171 1.43 0.01 -7.63
N ILE A 172 0.44 0.12 -8.54
CA ILE A 172 0.39 1.21 -9.53
C ILE A 172 0.33 2.56 -8.81
N LEU A 173 -0.60 2.73 -7.86
CA LEU A 173 -0.75 3.97 -7.10
C LEU A 173 0.56 4.35 -6.38
N ARG A 174 1.19 3.39 -5.68
CA ARG A 174 2.47 3.63 -4.98
C ARG A 174 3.54 4.11 -5.96
N ASN A 175 3.69 3.44 -7.10
CA ASN A 175 4.73 3.78 -8.07
C ASN A 175 4.53 5.18 -8.65
N LYS A 176 3.30 5.54 -9.02
CA LYS A 176 2.97 6.88 -9.56
C LYS A 176 3.29 8.00 -8.55
N VAL A 177 2.91 7.81 -7.28
CA VAL A 177 3.23 8.79 -6.22
C VAL A 177 4.72 8.84 -5.87
N SER A 178 5.43 7.71 -5.96
CA SER A 178 6.87 7.65 -5.67
C SER A 178 7.69 8.43 -6.69
N HIS A 179 7.26 8.45 -7.95
CA HIS A 179 7.92 9.18 -9.03
C HIS A 179 7.36 10.59 -9.25
N SER A 180 6.36 11.00 -8.44
CA SER A 180 5.61 12.25 -8.67
C SER A 180 5.07 12.36 -10.12
N ASP A 181 4.78 11.22 -10.74
CA ASP A 181 4.24 11.10 -12.09
C ASP A 181 2.84 10.53 -11.99
N CYS A 182 1.84 11.38 -12.19
CA CYS A 182 0.43 11.00 -12.15
C CYS A 182 -0.09 10.47 -13.48
N SER A 183 0.70 10.44 -14.56
CA SER A 183 0.25 9.98 -15.86
C SER A 183 -0.09 8.49 -15.86
N LEU A 184 -1.15 8.10 -16.57
CA LEU A 184 -1.61 6.72 -16.67
C LEU A 184 -1.54 6.24 -18.11
N SER A 185 -0.95 5.06 -18.31
CA SER A 185 -1.17 4.30 -19.53
C SER A 185 -2.63 3.80 -19.61
N THR A 186 -3.10 3.47 -20.82
CA THR A 186 -4.45 2.92 -21.05
C THR A 186 -4.74 1.70 -20.16
N ILE A 187 -3.76 0.79 -20.04
CA ILE A 187 -3.88 -0.44 -19.26
C ILE A 187 -3.98 -0.14 -17.76
N GLU A 188 -3.16 0.78 -17.24
CA GLU A 188 -3.21 1.17 -15.83
C GLU A 188 -4.56 1.82 -15.50
N ARG A 189 -5.03 2.71 -16.37
CA ARG A 189 -6.32 3.39 -16.24
C ARG A 189 -7.48 2.40 -16.16
N GLU A 190 -7.56 1.48 -17.13
CA GLU A 190 -8.60 0.44 -17.15
C GLU A 190 -8.54 -0.45 -15.90
N SER A 191 -7.34 -0.84 -15.48
CA SER A 191 -7.14 -1.62 -14.26
C SER A 191 -7.65 -0.88 -13.02
N LEU A 192 -7.33 0.39 -12.86
CA LEU A 192 -7.76 1.18 -11.70
C LEU A 192 -9.28 1.38 -11.67
N VAL A 193 -9.88 1.71 -12.82
CA VAL A 193 -11.34 1.91 -12.94
C VAL A 193 -12.11 0.63 -12.59
N GLN A 194 -11.65 -0.52 -13.07
CA GLN A 194 -12.36 -1.79 -12.86
C GLN A 194 -12.18 -2.39 -11.46
N ASN A 195 -11.21 -1.91 -10.67
CA ASN A 195 -10.81 -2.56 -9.41
C ASN A 195 -10.88 -1.63 -8.19
N GLY A 196 -11.87 -0.73 -8.16
CA GLY A 196 -12.22 0.04 -6.97
C GLY A 196 -11.52 1.39 -6.81
N PHE A 197 -10.75 1.83 -7.83
CA PHE A 197 -10.01 3.10 -7.80
C PHE A 197 -10.48 4.09 -8.88
N ALA A 198 -11.67 3.90 -9.43
CA ALA A 198 -12.24 4.77 -10.47
C ALA A 198 -12.29 6.25 -10.06
N SER A 199 -12.57 6.53 -8.77
CA SER A 199 -12.63 7.88 -8.22
C SER A 199 -11.29 8.63 -8.23
N LEU A 200 -10.16 7.91 -8.39
CA LEU A 200 -8.84 8.52 -8.48
C LEU A 200 -8.42 8.83 -9.92
N VAL A 201 -9.20 8.41 -10.92
CA VAL A 201 -8.84 8.54 -12.33
C VAL A 201 -9.55 9.74 -12.93
N ASN A 202 -8.80 10.73 -13.39
CA ASN A 202 -9.31 11.85 -14.16
C ASN A 202 -8.63 11.90 -15.54
N GLY A 203 -9.35 11.46 -16.58
CA GLY A 203 -8.77 11.32 -17.91
C GLY A 203 -7.61 10.32 -17.92
N ASN A 204 -6.40 10.80 -18.19
CA ASN A 204 -5.17 10.00 -18.18
C ASN A 204 -4.27 10.31 -16.97
N GLU A 205 -4.81 10.90 -15.91
CA GLU A 205 -4.05 11.28 -14.73
C GLU A 205 -4.69 10.74 -13.45
N LEU A 206 -3.84 10.50 -12.44
CA LEU A 206 -4.25 10.22 -11.08
C LEU A 206 -4.49 11.51 -10.29
N GLN A 207 -5.62 11.54 -9.59
CA GLN A 207 -5.98 12.58 -8.63
C GLN A 207 -6.15 11.95 -7.26
N PHE A 208 -5.19 12.23 -6.38
CA PHE A 208 -5.20 11.75 -5.01
C PHE A 208 -5.99 12.70 -4.10
N ASN A 209 -6.65 12.11 -3.10
CA ASN A 209 -7.29 12.83 -2.02
C ASN A 209 -7.13 12.02 -0.72
N SER A 210 -7.36 12.65 0.44
CA SER A 210 -7.13 12.03 1.75
C SER A 210 -8.10 10.88 2.05
N ARG A 211 -9.32 10.88 1.49
CA ARG A 211 -10.33 9.82 1.72
C ARG A 211 -9.88 8.45 1.22
N LEU A 212 -8.88 8.42 0.33
CA LEU A 212 -8.25 7.18 -0.12
C LEU A 212 -7.70 6.35 1.06
N TYR A 213 -7.22 7.00 2.13
CA TYR A 213 -6.49 6.31 3.19
C TYR A 213 -7.38 5.35 3.97
N SER A 214 -8.53 5.83 4.44
CA SER A 214 -9.52 5.01 5.15
C SER A 214 -10.03 3.88 4.26
N GLN A 215 -10.36 4.19 3.00
CA GLN A 215 -10.79 3.19 2.01
C GLN A 215 -9.76 2.07 1.83
N ILE A 216 -8.48 2.40 1.63
CA ILE A 216 -7.44 1.38 1.50
C ILE A 216 -7.32 0.57 2.79
N CYS A 217 -7.30 1.22 3.96
CA CYS A 217 -7.22 0.53 5.23
C CYS A 217 -8.37 -0.46 5.43
N ASP A 218 -9.61 -0.07 5.14
CA ASP A 218 -10.79 -0.93 5.28
C ASP A 218 -10.72 -2.16 4.35
N TYR A 219 -10.32 -1.97 3.09
CA TYR A 219 -10.14 -3.08 2.15
C TYR A 219 -9.01 -4.02 2.58
N VAL A 220 -7.91 -3.49 3.10
CA VAL A 220 -6.79 -4.32 3.60
C VAL A 220 -7.20 -5.08 4.87
N ILE A 221 -7.98 -4.47 5.77
CA ILE A 221 -8.55 -5.15 6.93
C ILE A 221 -9.47 -6.28 6.48
N GLN A 222 -10.38 -6.01 5.53
CA GLN A 222 -11.27 -7.02 4.97
C GLN A 222 -10.48 -8.17 4.35
N PHE A 223 -9.42 -7.87 3.62
CA PHE A 223 -8.53 -8.88 3.05
C PHE A 223 -7.98 -9.81 4.14
N PHE A 224 -7.40 -9.27 5.22
CA PHE A 224 -6.87 -10.11 6.30
C PHE A 224 -7.94 -10.90 7.05
N GLN A 225 -9.14 -10.34 7.21
CA GLN A 225 -10.29 -11.09 7.77
C GLN A 225 -10.67 -12.27 6.88
N GLU A 226 -10.68 -12.09 5.55
CA GLU A 226 -10.91 -13.16 4.59
C GLU A 226 -9.74 -14.16 4.52
N LEU A 227 -8.54 -13.76 4.96
CA LEU A 227 -7.42 -14.68 5.21
C LEU A 227 -7.56 -15.47 6.53
N GLY A 228 -8.58 -15.18 7.35
CA GLY A 228 -8.86 -15.86 8.61
C GLY A 228 -8.30 -15.17 9.86
N HIS A 229 -7.75 -13.95 9.73
CA HIS A 229 -7.31 -13.17 10.88
C HIS A 229 -8.49 -12.50 11.59
N THR A 230 -8.38 -12.31 12.91
CA THR A 230 -9.50 -11.80 13.72
C THR A 230 -9.18 -10.44 14.36
N LEU A 231 -10.10 -9.49 14.19
CA LEU A 231 -10.12 -8.26 15.01
C LEU A 231 -10.67 -8.61 16.39
N LYS A 232 -9.98 -8.19 17.45
CA LYS A 232 -10.42 -8.39 18.83
C LYS A 232 -10.80 -7.04 19.41
N HIS A 233 -12.05 -6.95 19.86
CA HIS A 233 -12.62 -5.77 20.51
C HIS A 233 -12.63 -5.95 22.02
#